data_AF-B5RSM3-F1
#
_entry.id   AF-B5RSM3-F1
#
_cell.length_a   1.000
_cell.length_b   1.000
_cell.length_c   1.000
_cell.angle_alpha   90.00
_cell.angle_beta   90.00
_cell.angle_gamma   90.00
#
_symmetry.space_group_name_H-M   'P 1'
#
loop_
_entity.id
_entity.type
_entity.pdbx_description
1 polymer ?
#
loop_
_entity_poly.entity_id
_entity_poly.type
_entity_poly.pdbx_seq_one_letter_code
_entity_poly.pdbx_strand_id
1 'polypeptide(L)'
;MITKYFTNIAVQFKASSAGAHTARTFLAAIPLSAKTGGTKIVAKVLPEAGNGEDKIEVKFKDGHVIKVDPKLGKFVDLSRQFDSHSQKLKIAEKIDA
;
A
#
# COMPACT_ATOMS: atom_id res chain seq x y z
N MET A 1 -3.08 -10.05 2.29
CA MET A 1 -2.42 -9.09 1.38
C MET A 1 -1.47 -9.81 0.42
N ILE A 2 -1.76 -9.78 -0.87
CA ILE A 2 -0.96 -10.31 -1.98
C ILE A 2 -0.09 -9.18 -2.50
N THR A 3 1.22 -9.24 -2.24
CA THR A 3 2.18 -8.19 -2.63
C THR A 3 2.93 -8.48 -3.92
N LYS A 4 2.72 -9.66 -4.54
CA LYS A 4 3.40 -10.12 -5.79
C LYS A 4 3.24 -9.13 -6.96
N TYR A 5 2.11 -8.42 -7.00
CA TYR A 5 1.74 -7.54 -8.11
C TYR A 5 2.09 -6.08 -7.87
N PHE A 6 2.68 -5.73 -6.72
CA PHE A 6 3.05 -4.36 -6.41
C PHE A 6 4.37 -4.00 -7.11
N THR A 7 4.50 -2.75 -7.52
CA THR A 7 5.71 -2.21 -8.17
C THR A 7 6.29 -1.05 -7.37
N ASN A 8 5.45 -0.11 -6.93
CA ASN A 8 5.85 1.03 -6.12
C ASN A 8 4.85 1.25 -4.99
N ILE A 9 5.36 1.42 -3.78
CA ILE A 9 4.58 1.66 -2.57
C ILE A 9 5.08 2.96 -1.98
N ALA A 10 4.23 3.98 -1.93
CA ALA A 10 4.51 5.25 -1.31
C ALA A 10 3.58 5.46 -0.11
N VAL A 11 4.15 5.49 1.09
CA VAL A 11 3.42 5.71 2.35
C VAL A 11 3.89 7.04 2.92
N GLN A 12 2.96 7.98 3.11
CA GLN A 12 3.22 9.26 3.74
C GLN A 12 2.25 9.43 4.90
N PHE A 13 2.76 9.68 6.10
CA PHE A 13 1.90 9.85 7.27
C PHE A 13 2.57 10.70 8.34
N LYS A 14 1.77 11.40 9.16
CA LYS A 14 2.23 12.08 10.37
C LYS A 14 2.36 11.10 11.52
N ALA A 15 3.34 11.31 12.42
CA ALA A 15 3.61 10.36 13.50
C ALA A 15 2.48 10.25 14.55
N SER A 16 1.74 11.34 14.77
CA SER A 16 0.64 11.45 15.75
C SER A 16 -0.77 11.28 15.16
N SER A 17 -0.90 11.10 13.85
CA SER A 17 -2.22 11.04 13.25
C SER A 17 -2.95 9.74 13.60
N ALA A 18 -4.29 9.79 13.59
CA ALA A 18 -5.13 8.61 13.79
C ALA A 18 -4.82 7.48 12.77
N GLY A 19 -4.39 7.85 11.56
CA GLY A 19 -3.99 6.92 10.50
C GLY A 19 -2.55 6.38 10.63
N ALA A 20 -1.73 6.92 11.53
CA ALA A 20 -0.33 6.53 11.68
C ALA A 20 -0.17 5.06 12.05
N HIS A 21 -1.04 4.54 12.93
CA HIS A 21 -1.03 3.14 13.30
C HIS A 21 -1.31 2.24 12.10
N THR A 22 -2.35 2.53 11.32
CA THR A 22 -2.71 1.80 10.11
C THR A 22 -1.58 1.84 9.07
N ALA A 23 -0.94 3.00 8.86
CA ALA A 23 0.18 3.15 7.93
C ALA A 23 1.40 2.32 8.36
N ARG A 24 1.74 2.30 9.65
CA ARG A 24 2.82 1.46 10.19
C ARG A 24 2.50 -0.03 10.05
N THR A 25 1.27 -0.43 10.37
CA THR A 25 0.81 -1.83 10.20
C THR A 25 0.87 -2.26 8.74
N PHE A 26 0.50 -1.38 7.81
CA PHE A 26 0.63 -1.64 6.37
C PHE A 26 2.08 -1.86 5.95
N LEU A 27 3.01 -1.01 6.38
CA LEU A 27 4.43 -1.18 6.10
C LEU A 27 5.00 -2.48 6.69
N ALA A 28 4.55 -2.86 7.90
CA ALA A 28 4.96 -4.09 8.56
C ALA A 28 4.38 -5.36 7.89
N ALA A 29 3.20 -5.25 7.26
CA ALA A 29 2.56 -6.36 6.56
C ALA A 29 3.23 -6.71 5.22
N ILE A 30 4.16 -5.88 4.72
CA ILE A 30 4.88 -6.15 3.48
C ILE A 30 6.02 -7.15 3.77
N PRO A 31 6.00 -8.35 3.14
CA PRO A 31 7.03 -9.34 3.37
C PRO A 31 8.38 -8.89 2.79
N LEU A 32 9.48 -9.35 3.38
CA LEU A 32 10.84 -9.09 2.88
C LEU A 32 11.03 -9.55 1.41
N SER A 33 10.33 -10.61 1.01
CA SER A 33 10.34 -11.12 -0.37
C SER A 33 9.85 -10.10 -1.40
N ALA A 34 8.96 -9.18 -1.02
CA ALA A 34 8.51 -8.11 -1.92
C ALA A 34 9.62 -7.07 -2.17
N LYS A 35 10.47 -6.82 -1.15
CA LYS A 35 11.62 -5.90 -1.27
C LYS A 35 12.68 -6.49 -2.18
N THR A 36 12.98 -7.79 -2.04
CA THR A 36 13.96 -8.48 -2.88
C THR A 36 13.44 -8.69 -4.31
N GLY A 37 12.12 -8.81 -4.50
CA GLY A 37 11.46 -8.93 -5.80
C GLY A 37 11.37 -7.64 -6.63
N GLY A 38 12.05 -6.56 -6.23
CA GLY A 38 12.11 -5.31 -6.99
C GLY A 38 11.00 -4.29 -6.70
N THR A 39 10.19 -4.51 -5.65
CA THR A 39 9.17 -3.52 -5.24
C THR A 39 9.85 -2.33 -4.57
N LYS A 40 9.66 -1.12 -5.11
CA LYS A 40 10.18 0.12 -4.51
C LYS A 40 9.26 0.54 -3.36
N ILE A 41 9.81 0.71 -2.17
CA ILE A 41 9.07 1.16 -0.99
C ILE A 41 9.63 2.49 -0.53
N VAL A 42 8.79 3.52 -0.53
CA VAL A 42 9.11 4.87 -0.04
C VAL A 42 8.19 5.15 1.14
N ALA A 43 8.75 5.23 2.34
CA ALA A 43 8.05 5.64 3.54
C ALA A 43 8.56 7.02 3.98
N LYS A 44 7.66 8.00 4.09
CA LYS A 44 8.00 9.35 4.54
C LYS A 44 7.13 9.74 5.72
N VAL A 45 7.77 10.04 6.85
CA VAL A 45 7.08 10.63 8.00
C VAL A 45 7.01 12.14 7.78
N LEU A 46 5.79 12.69 7.82
CA LEU A 46 5.54 14.10 7.61
C LEU A 46 5.67 14.88 8.93
N PRO A 47 6.22 16.12 8.89
CA PRO A 47 6.26 16.99 10.06
C PRO A 47 4.84 17.44 10.46
N GLU A 48 4.61 17.61 11.76
CA GLU A 48 3.27 17.87 12.30
C GLU A 48 2.67 19.20 11.81
N ALA A 49 3.52 20.22 11.74
CA ALA A 49 3.19 21.56 11.26
C ALA A 49 2.96 21.66 9.74
N GLY A 50 3.17 20.57 8.99
CA GLY A 50 2.99 20.56 7.54
C GLY A 50 1.53 20.31 7.12
N ASN A 51 1.11 20.90 6.00
CA ASN A 51 -0.18 20.63 5.34
C ASN A 51 -0.26 19.27 4.62
N GLY A 52 0.66 18.35 4.92
CA GLY A 52 0.69 17.04 4.27
C GLY A 52 -0.38 16.11 4.84
N GLU A 53 -1.21 15.57 3.96
CA GLU A 53 -2.21 14.56 4.30
C GLU A 53 -1.60 13.17 4.36
N ASP A 54 -2.16 12.32 5.20
CA ASP A 54 -1.75 10.92 5.28
C ASP A 54 -2.27 10.17 4.05
N LYS A 55 -1.41 9.44 3.38
CA LYS A 55 -1.77 8.67 2.19
C LYS A 55 -0.93 7.41 2.04
N ILE A 56 -1.58 6.35 1.60
CA ILE A 56 -0.98 5.12 1.13
C ILE A 56 -1.27 5.01 -0.35
N GLU A 57 -0.22 4.98 -1.16
CA GLU A 57 -0.30 4.82 -2.61
C GLU A 57 0.42 3.53 -3.00
N VAL A 58 -0.30 2.67 -3.72
CA VAL A 58 0.23 1.41 -4.25
C VAL A 58 0.06 1.40 -5.77
N LYS A 59 1.16 1.26 -6.48
CA LYS A 59 1.21 1.04 -7.91
C LYS A 59 1.39 -0.44 -8.20
N PHE A 60 0.63 -0.95 -9.17
CA PHE A 60 0.60 -2.35 -9.58
C PHE A 60 1.38 -2.56 -10.88
N LYS A 61 1.56 -3.83 -11.27
CA LYS A 61 2.30 -4.23 -12.49
C LYS A 61 1.58 -3.86 -13.78
N ASP A 62 0.25 -3.80 -13.75
CA ASP A 62 -0.59 -3.33 -14.85
C ASP A 62 -0.58 -1.79 -15.00
N GLY A 63 0.13 -1.08 -14.12
CA GLY A 63 0.18 0.38 -14.09
C GLY A 63 -0.94 1.02 -13.27
N HIS A 64 -1.87 0.24 -12.73
CA HIS A 64 -2.96 0.76 -11.89
C HIS A 64 -2.41 1.34 -10.59
N VAL A 65 -3.03 2.42 -10.09
CA VAL A 65 -2.62 3.11 -8.86
C VAL A 65 -3.81 3.21 -7.94
N ILE A 66 -3.70 2.62 -6.76
CA ILE A 66 -4.70 2.73 -5.70
C ILE A 66 -4.16 3.66 -4.62
N LYS A 67 -4.92 4.71 -4.31
CA LYS A 67 -4.62 5.69 -3.26
C LYS A 67 -5.67 5.60 -2.17
N VAL A 68 -5.22 5.54 -0.93
CA VAL A 68 -6.10 5.37 0.23
C VAL A 68 -5.61 6.28 1.35
N ASP A 69 -6.54 6.95 2.03
CA ASP A 69 -6.25 7.65 3.27
C ASP A 69 -6.32 6.66 4.45
N PRO A 70 -5.22 6.45 5.20
CA PRO A 70 -5.20 5.56 6.34
C PRO A 70 -6.09 5.99 7.52
N LYS A 71 -6.65 7.21 7.49
CA LYS A 71 -7.62 7.69 8.49
C LYS A 71 -9.05 7.18 8.25
N LEU A 72 -9.38 6.81 7.02
CA LEU A 72 -10.77 6.49 6.62
C LEU A 72 -11.22 5.07 6.98
N GLY A 73 -10.33 4.22 7.51
CA GLY A 73 -10.70 2.85 7.84
C GLY A 73 -9.63 2.07 8.57
N LYS A 74 -9.96 0.84 8.97
CA LYS A 74 -9.02 -0.09 9.60
C LYS A 74 -8.13 -0.72 8.54
N PHE A 75 -6.94 -1.15 8.96
CA PHE A 75 -6.00 -1.88 8.09
C PHE A 75 -6.65 -3.02 7.31
N VAL A 76 -7.57 -3.78 7.93
CA VAL A 76 -8.27 -4.90 7.28
C VAL A 76 -9.05 -4.43 6.04
N ASP A 77 -9.82 -3.36 6.16
CA ASP A 77 -10.65 -2.84 5.07
C ASP A 77 -9.78 -2.28 3.93
N LEU A 78 -8.70 -1.57 4.28
CA LEU A 78 -7.77 -1.03 3.28
C LEU A 78 -7.01 -2.15 2.56
N SER A 79 -6.53 -3.15 3.32
CA SER A 79 -5.84 -4.31 2.76
C SER A 79 -6.72 -5.10 1.78
N ARG A 80 -8.04 -5.15 2.02
CA ARG A 80 -9.00 -5.81 1.14
C ARG A 80 -9.11 -5.13 -0.23
N GLN A 81 -8.96 -3.81 -0.30
CA GLN A 81 -8.98 -3.08 -1.58
C GLN A 81 -7.77 -3.46 -2.44
N PHE A 82 -6.57 -3.48 -1.85
CA PHE A 82 -5.35 -3.91 -2.54
C PHE A 82 -5.40 -5.39 -2.92
N ASP A 83 -5.97 -6.23 -2.06
CA ASP A 83 -6.16 -7.66 -2.34
C ASP A 83 -7.16 -7.91 -3.46
N SER A 84 -8.27 -7.19 -3.50
CA SER A 84 -9.28 -7.34 -4.55
C SER A 84 -8.67 -7.11 -5.93
N HIS A 85 -7.88 -6.06 -6.09
CA HIS A 85 -7.20 -5.77 -7.36
C HIS A 85 -6.11 -6.80 -7.66
N SER A 86 -5.32 -7.21 -6.67
CA SER A 86 -4.32 -8.28 -6.83
C SER A 86 -4.93 -9.61 -7.28
N GLN A 87 -6.12 -9.96 -6.78
CA GLN A 87 -6.83 -11.17 -7.19
C GLN A 87 -7.31 -11.08 -8.64
N LYS A 88 -7.77 -9.92 -9.10
CA LYS A 88 -8.12 -9.72 -10.51
C LYS A 88 -6.92 -9.97 -11.42
N LEU A 89 -5.76 -9.44 -11.06
CA LEU A 89 -4.51 -9.67 -11.80
C LEU A 89 -4.10 -11.15 -11.79
N LYS A 90 -4.27 -11.82 -10.65
CA LYS A 90 -4.00 -13.26 -10.54
C LYS A 90 -4.91 -14.11 -11.44
N ILE A 91 -6.18 -13.74 -11.56
CA ILE A 91 -7.13 -14.43 -12.44
C ILE A 91 -6.76 -14.17 -13.90
N ALA A 92 -6.43 -12.92 -14.26
CA ALA A 92 -5.96 -12.58 -15.60
C ALA A 92 -4.69 -13.35 -15.99
N GLU A 93 -3.69 -13.41 -15.11
CA GLU A 93 -2.44 -14.19 -15.30
C GLU A 93 -2.71 -15.68 -15.53
N LYS A 94 -3.78 -16.23 -14.93
CA LYS A 94 -4.14 -17.65 -15.08
C LYS A 94 -4.93 -17.96 -16.35
N ILE A 95 -5.64 -16.99 -16.91
CA ILE A 95 -6.42 -17.18 -18.13
C ILE A 95 -5.52 -17.07 -19.36
N ASP A 96 -4.46 -16.26 -19.27
CA ASP A 96 -3.49 -16.03 -20.34
C ASP A 96 -2.38 -17.10 -20.40
N ALA A 97 -2.30 -18.00 -19.40
CA ALA A 97 -1.30 -19.06 -19.26
C ALA A 97 -1.85 -20.43 -19.67
#